data_AF-A0A970Q9E8-F1
#
_entry.id   AF-A0A970Q9E8-F1
#
_cell.length_a   1.000
_cell.length_b   1.000
_cell.length_c   1.000
_cell.angle_alpha   90.00
_cell.angle_beta   90.00
_cell.angle_gamma   90.00
#
_symmetry.space_group_name_H-M   'P 1'
#
loop_
_entity.id
_entity.type
_entity.pdbx_description
1 polymer ?
#
loop_
_entity_poly.entity_id
_entity_poly.type
_entity_poly.pdbx_seq_one_letter_code
_entity_poly.pdbx_strand_id
1 'polypeptide(L)'
;MLWNDHANIDEALRKKRTPFTLAISTDEGLTWHNRVNLEDNPHGWYCYTAIAFTDEHALFGFCAGDTQVVPGLSHTRIGRVPLSWLRERIAL
;
A
#
# COMPACT_ATOMS: atom_id res chain seq x y z
N MET A 1 0.67 2.88 -7.49
CA MET A 1 1.82 2.82 -6.58
C MET A 1 1.36 2.26 -5.26
N LEU A 2 2.24 1.50 -4.60
CA LEU A 2 2.08 1.04 -3.22
C LEU A 2 3.31 1.51 -2.45
N TRP A 3 3.12 2.33 -1.42
CA TRP A 3 4.21 2.91 -0.64
C TRP A 3 3.77 3.27 0.78
N ASN A 4 4.73 3.67 1.62
CA ASN A 4 4.40 4.22 2.92
C ASN A 4 4.16 5.72 2.80
N ASP A 5 2.89 6.13 2.69
CA ASP A 5 2.56 7.53 2.46
C ASP A 5 2.76 8.38 3.72
N HIS A 6 3.86 9.13 3.70
CA HIS A 6 4.28 10.00 4.81
C HIS A 6 3.95 11.48 4.57
N ALA A 7 3.21 11.81 3.52
CA ALA A 7 2.94 13.21 3.15
C ALA A 7 2.32 14.04 4.29
N ASN A 8 1.48 13.43 5.12
CA ASN A 8 0.83 14.06 6.28
C ASN A 8 0.88 13.17 7.53
N ILE A 9 1.96 12.41 7.70
CA ILE A 9 2.06 11.45 8.82
C ILE A 9 2.53 12.12 10.11
N ASP A 10 2.09 11.57 11.25
CA ASP A 10 2.60 11.93 12.57
C ASP A 10 4.13 11.82 12.62
N GLU A 11 4.78 12.78 13.29
CA GLU A 11 6.24 12.83 13.41
C GLU A 11 6.84 11.55 14.01
N ALA A 12 6.15 10.91 14.95
CA ALA A 12 6.57 9.66 15.58
C ALA A 12 6.56 8.45 14.62
N LEU A 13 5.91 8.57 13.46
CA LEU A 13 5.85 7.53 12.45
C LEU A 13 6.75 7.81 11.24
N ARG A 14 7.42 8.97 11.19
CA ARG A 14 8.40 9.27 10.13
C ARG A 14 9.48 8.18 10.10
N LYS A 15 9.90 7.81 8.88
CA LYS A 15 10.87 6.74 8.61
C LYS A 15 10.42 5.31 8.95
N LYS A 16 9.19 5.12 9.48
CA LYS A 16 8.61 3.78 9.63
C LYS A 16 8.02 3.27 8.31
N ARG A 17 7.80 1.96 8.25
CA ARG A 17 7.22 1.30 7.07
C ARG A 17 5.70 1.12 7.20
N THR A 18 5.01 2.21 7.55
CA THR A 18 3.56 2.29 7.73
C THR A 18 3.08 3.74 7.49
N PRO A 19 1.84 3.99 7.03
CA PRO A 19 0.83 3.03 6.55
C PRO A 19 1.27 2.33 5.26
N PHE A 20 0.56 1.32 4.79
CA PHE A 20 0.73 0.76 3.45
C PHE A 20 -0.36 1.32 2.54
N THR A 21 0.00 2.26 1.68
CA THR A 21 -0.93 3.09 0.92
C THR A 21 -0.92 2.73 -0.56
N LEU A 22 -2.10 2.54 -1.12
CA LEU A 22 -2.37 2.35 -2.54
C LEU A 22 -2.82 3.68 -3.17
N ALA A 23 -2.29 4.01 -4.34
CA ALA A 23 -2.83 5.06 -5.19
C ALA A 23 -2.68 4.69 -6.67
N ILE A 24 -3.44 5.35 -7.52
CA ILE A 24 -3.46 5.12 -8.96
C ILE A 24 -3.02 6.36 -9.73
N SER A 25 -2.35 6.13 -10.86
CA SER A 25 -1.91 7.15 -11.80
C SER A 25 -2.53 6.82 -13.16
N THR A 26 -2.88 7.86 -13.91
CA THR A 26 -3.35 7.78 -15.30
C THR A 26 -2.45 8.52 -16.28
N ASP A 27 -1.28 8.98 -15.82
CA ASP A 27 -0.36 9.84 -16.54
C ASP A 27 1.08 9.31 -16.43
N GLU A 28 1.24 7.99 -16.61
CA GLU A 28 2.53 7.29 -16.58
C GLU A 28 3.34 7.53 -15.28
N GLY A 29 2.64 7.69 -14.16
CA GLY A 29 3.24 7.85 -12.83
C GLY A 29 3.63 9.28 -12.46
N LEU A 30 3.25 10.28 -13.25
CA LEU A 30 3.54 11.69 -12.93
C LEU A 30 2.72 12.19 -11.73
N THR A 31 1.45 11.80 -11.64
CA THR A 31 0.56 12.14 -10.52
C THR A 31 -0.14 10.91 -9.94
N TRP A 32 -0.48 10.98 -8.65
CA TRP A 32 -1.07 9.87 -7.90
C TRP A 32 -2.33 10.31 -7.17
N HIS A 33 -3.46 9.70 -7.52
CA HIS A 33 -4.80 10.01 -7.02
C HIS A 33 -5.34 8.89 -6.13
N ASN A 34 -6.33 9.22 -5.30
CA ASN A 34 -7.10 8.25 -4.49
C ASN A 34 -6.22 7.41 -3.57
N ARG A 35 -5.48 8.10 -2.70
CA ARG A 35 -4.63 7.45 -1.70
C ARG A 35 -5.51 6.72 -0.68
N VAL A 36 -5.37 5.40 -0.59
CA VAL A 36 -6.11 4.53 0.32
C VAL A 36 -5.12 3.70 1.12
N ASN A 37 -5.20 3.76 2.45
CA ASN A 37 -4.42 2.88 3.31
C ASN A 37 -5.04 1.48 3.28
N LEU A 38 -4.27 0.51 2.81
CA LEU A 38 -4.60 -0.92 2.88
C LEU A 38 -4.27 -1.50 4.26
N GLU A 39 -3.26 -0.93 4.91
CA GLU A 39 -2.84 -1.24 6.28
C GLU A 39 -2.40 0.06 6.96
N ASP A 40 -2.71 0.24 8.24
CA ASP A 40 -2.43 1.49 8.97
C ASP A 40 -1.92 1.27 10.40
N ASN A 41 -1.58 0.02 10.77
CA ASN A 41 -0.99 -0.27 12.08
C ASN A 41 0.31 0.56 12.26
N PRO A 42 0.42 1.42 13.29
CA PRO A 42 1.61 2.27 13.53
C PRO A 42 2.87 1.48 13.89
N HIS A 43 2.73 0.20 14.23
CA HIS A 43 3.82 -0.75 14.46
C HIS A 43 4.04 -1.71 13.28
N GLY A 44 3.25 -1.56 12.22
CA GLY A 44 3.35 -2.34 11.00
C GLY A 44 4.67 -2.09 10.26
N TRP A 45 5.16 -3.14 9.59
CA TRP A 45 6.34 -3.08 8.74
C TRP A 45 6.04 -3.63 7.35
N TYR A 46 5.61 -2.77 6.43
CA TYR A 46 5.12 -3.17 5.11
C TYR A 46 6.11 -2.80 4.02
N CYS A 47 6.65 -3.79 3.29
CA CYS A 47 7.69 -3.54 2.28
C CYS A 47 7.87 -4.65 1.25
N TYR A 48 8.75 -4.40 0.27
CA TYR A 48 9.12 -5.34 -0.79
C TYR A 48 7.89 -5.84 -1.58
N THR A 49 7.07 -4.89 -2.01
CA THR A 49 5.84 -5.16 -2.73
C THR A 49 6.11 -5.60 -4.17
N ALA A 50 5.58 -6.75 -4.55
CA ALA A 50 5.39 -7.17 -5.93
C ALA A 50 3.92 -6.98 -6.33
N ILE A 51 3.67 -6.61 -7.58
CA ILE A 51 2.32 -6.38 -8.12
C ILE A 51 2.13 -7.24 -9.37
N ALA A 52 1.00 -7.92 -9.46
CA ALA A 52 0.56 -8.64 -10.64
C ALA A 52 -0.87 -8.24 -10.99
N PHE A 53 -1.19 -8.22 -12.28
CA PHE A 53 -2.53 -7.91 -12.77
C PHE A 53 -3.16 -9.14 -13.40
N THR A 54 -4.48 -9.26 -13.20
CA THR A 54 -5.38 -10.15 -13.92
C THR A 54 -6.38 -9.30 -14.68
N ASP A 55 -7.27 -9.91 -15.45
CA ASP A 55 -8.30 -9.18 -16.19
C ASP A 55 -9.21 -8.33 -15.28
N GLU A 56 -9.41 -8.76 -14.03
CA GLU A 56 -10.35 -8.15 -13.10
C GLU A 56 -9.72 -7.55 -11.84
N HIS A 57 -8.49 -7.94 -11.49
CA HIS A 57 -7.89 -7.60 -10.20
C HIS A 57 -6.43 -7.18 -10.30
N ALA A 58 -6.02 -6.29 -9.39
CA ALA A 58 -4.63 -6.12 -9.00
C ALA A 58 -4.35 -6.98 -7.76
N LEU A 59 -3.30 -7.80 -7.85
CA LEU A 59 -2.77 -8.65 -6.78
C LEU A 59 -1.45 -8.04 -6.30
N PHE A 60 -1.21 -8.06 -5.00
CA PHE A 60 0.04 -7.57 -4.43
C PHE A 60 0.54 -8.49 -3.34
N GLY A 61 1.79 -8.94 -3.47
CA GLY A 61 2.52 -9.69 -2.45
C GLY A 61 3.52 -8.78 -1.76
N PHE A 62 3.59 -8.79 -0.43
CA PHE A 62 4.48 -7.91 0.34
C PHE A 62 4.90 -8.55 1.66
N CYS A 63 6.09 -8.17 2.14
CA CYS A 63 6.53 -8.47 3.49
C CYS A 63 5.75 -7.62 4.49
N ALA A 64 5.35 -8.24 5.60
CA ALA A 64 4.64 -7.63 6.69
C ALA A 64 5.19 -8.12 8.05
N GLY A 65 4.89 -7.36 9.09
CA GLY A 65 5.17 -7.70 10.48
C GLY A 65 4.58 -6.64 11.39
N ASP A 66 4.56 -6.92 12.69
CA ASP A 66 4.27 -5.95 13.74
C ASP A 66 5.50 -5.90 14.64
N THR A 67 6.23 -4.78 14.62
CA THR A 67 7.53 -4.68 15.30
C THR A 67 7.46 -4.76 16.82
N GLN A 68 6.26 -4.81 17.42
CA GLN A 68 6.10 -5.07 18.85
C GLN A 68 5.96 -6.57 19.17
N VAL A 69 5.52 -7.37 18.20
CA VAL A 69 5.18 -8.79 18.42
C VAL A 69 6.12 -9.73 17.66
N VAL A 70 6.51 -9.37 16.44
CA VAL A 70 7.34 -10.18 15.55
C VAL A 70 8.34 -9.30 14.77
N PRO A 71 9.45 -9.85 14.25
CA PRO A 71 10.29 -9.11 13.31
C PRO A 71 9.50 -8.54 12.11
N GLY A 72 9.91 -7.38 11.61
CA GLY A 72 9.18 -6.67 10.55
C GLY A 72 9.07 -7.42 9.21
N LEU A 73 9.89 -8.45 8.99
CA LEU A 73 9.91 -9.26 7.76
C LEU A 73 9.36 -10.68 7.98
N SER A 74 8.60 -10.90 9.05
CA SER A 74 8.18 -12.25 9.46
C SER A 74 7.00 -12.82 8.68
N HIS A 75 6.22 -11.99 7.99
CA HIS A 75 5.05 -12.44 7.24
C HIS A 75 5.18 -12.09 5.76
N THR A 76 4.66 -12.98 4.91
CA THR A 76 4.29 -12.65 3.54
C THR A 76 2.78 -12.51 3.50
N ARG A 77 2.29 -11.35 3.07
CA ARG A 77 0.86 -11.10 2.86
C ARG A 77 0.57 -10.98 1.38
N ILE A 78 -0.62 -11.41 1.00
CA ILE A 78 -1.20 -11.20 -0.32
C ILE A 78 -2.45 -10.36 -0.12
N GLY A 79 -2.56 -9.26 -0.85
CA GLY A 79 -3.82 -8.54 -0.97
C GLY A 79 -4.29 -8.49 -2.43
N ARG A 80 -5.56 -8.17 -2.58
CA ARG A 80 -6.27 -8.15 -3.86
C ARG A 80 -7.27 -7.01 -3.85
N VAL A 81 -7.28 -6.22 -4.92
CA VAL A 81 -8.32 -5.20 -5.17
C VAL A 81 -8.91 -5.37 -6.56
N PRO A 82 -10.24 -5.22 -6.74
CA PRO A 82 -10.84 -5.17 -8.07
C PRO A 82 -10.34 -3.96 -8.87
N LEU A 83 -10.10 -4.16 -10.17
CA LEU A 83 -9.75 -3.09 -11.09
C LEU A 83 -10.91 -2.11 -11.30
N SER A 84 -12.16 -2.59 -11.24
CA SER A 84 -13.35 -1.74 -11.26
C SER A 84 -13.34 -0.74 -10.10
N TRP A 85 -13.12 -1.22 -8.88
CA TRP A 85 -13.03 -0.38 -7.67
C TRP A 85 -11.90 0.65 -7.76
N LEU A 86 -10.76 0.29 -8.33
CA LEU A 86 -9.66 1.23 -8.57
C LEU A 86 -10.03 2.33 -9.57
N ARG A 87 -10.75 1.97 -10.63
CA ARG A 87 -11.16 2.88 -11.71
C ARG A 87 -12.29 3.82 -11.29
N GLU A 88 -13.28 3.33 -10.54
CA GLU A 88 -14.39 4.15 -10.00
C GLU A 88 -13.87 5.33 -9.19
N ARG A 89 -12.73 5.16 -8.51
CA ARG A 89 -12.11 6.23 -7.74
C ARG A 89 -11.48 7.31 -8.62
N ILE A 90 -11.13 7.02 -9.87
CA ILE A 90 -10.59 8.02 -10.82
C ILE A 90 -11.71 8.78 -11.55
N ALA A 91 -12.91 8.20 -11.66
CA ALA A 91 -14.03 8.83 -12.33
C ALA A 91 -14.50 10.07 -11.52
N LEU A 92 -14.08 11.24 -11.99
CA LEU A 92 -14.68 12.54 -11.69
C LEU A 92 -15.96 12.71 -12.53
#